data_AF-A0A8T3U6B3-F1
#
_entry.id   AF-A0A8T3U6B3-F1
#
_cell.length_a   1.000
_cell.length_b   1.000
_cell.length_c   1.000
_cell.angle_alpha   90.00
_cell.angle_beta   90.00
_cell.angle_gamma   90.00
#
_symmetry.space_group_name_H-M   'P 1'
#
loop_
_entity.id
_entity.type
_entity.pdbx_description
1 polymer ?
#
loop_
_entity_poly.entity_id
_entity_poly.type
_entity_poly.pdbx_seq_one_letter_code
_entity_poly.pdbx_strand_id
1 'polypeptide(L)' 'MSLELSENLNKLGIDVYILEKEDVLIPRFDKDISMEIENIVSEFVTVIKEGKILKVRENTELYRGRNRDVLEVEYSIRK' A
#
# COMPACT_ATOMS: atom_id res chain seq x y z
N MET A 1 -12.82 0.10 4.16
CA MET A 1 -12.26 1.47 4.22
C MET A 1 -10.95 1.60 3.44
N SER A 2 -9.87 0.86 3.76
CA SER A 2 -8.59 1.05 3.05
C SER A 2 -8.63 0.72 1.55
N LEU A 3 -9.35 -0.32 1.14
CA LEU A 3 -9.46 -0.72 -0.28
C LEU A 3 -10.26 0.27 -1.12
N GLU A 4 -11.40 0.71 -0.62
CA GLU A 4 -12.24 1.73 -1.25
C GLU A 4 -11.47 3.05 -1.44
N LEU A 5 -10.71 3.48 -0.43
CA LEU A 5 -9.84 4.64 -0.56
C LEU A 5 -8.78 4.42 -1.65
N SER A 6 -8.17 3.25 -1.68
CA SER A 6 -7.11 2.93 -2.64
C SER A 6 -7.63 2.92 -4.08
N GLU A 7 -8.82 2.39 -4.30
CA GLU A 7 -9.51 2.44 -5.59
C GLU A 7 -9.79 3.88 -6.03
N ASN A 8 -10.30 4.72 -5.12
CA ASN A 8 -10.59 6.12 -5.42
C ASN A 8 -9.33 6.93 -5.74
N LEU A 9 -8.24 6.70 -5.02
CA LEU A 9 -6.95 7.35 -5.30
C LEU A 9 -6.34 6.87 -6.63
N ASN A 10 -6.44 5.58 -6.94
CA ASN A 10 -6.01 5.04 -8.23
C ASN A 10 -6.80 5.66 -9.39
N LYS A 11 -8.12 5.82 -9.25
CA LYS A 11 -8.99 6.52 -10.24
C LYS A 11 -8.58 7.98 -10.46
N LEU A 12 -7.94 8.63 -9.49
CA LEU A 12 -7.38 9.98 -9.61
C LEU A 12 -5.97 10.00 -10.21
N GLY A 13 -5.43 8.85 -10.62
CA GLY A 13 -4.08 8.71 -11.18
C GLY A 13 -2.97 8.75 -10.12
N ILE A 14 -3.30 8.48 -8.86
CA ILE A 14 -2.32 8.39 -7.77
C ILE A 14 -1.94 6.91 -7.61
N ASP A 15 -0.65 6.60 -7.73
CA ASP A 15 -0.14 5.25 -7.48
C ASP A 15 -0.27 4.91 -5.98
N VAL A 16 -0.98 3.82 -5.69
CA VAL A 16 -1.25 3.37 -4.30
C VAL A 16 -0.57 2.05 -4.03
N TYR A 17 0.08 1.99 -2.86
CA TYR A 17 0.64 0.79 -2.28
C TYR A 17 -0.07 0.51 -0.95
N ILE A 18 -0.55 -0.72 -0.76
CA ILE A 18 -1.05 -1.19 0.53
C ILE A 18 0.02 -2.04 1.18
N LEU A 19 0.39 -1.68 2.42
CA LEU A 19 1.21 -2.51 3.27
C LEU A 19 0.29 -3.27 4.24
N GLU A 20 0.12 -4.58 4.00
CA GLU A 20 -0.67 -5.46 4.85
C GLU A 20 0.24 -6.18 5.84
N LYS A 21 -0.16 -6.23 7.10
CA LYS A 21 0.63 -6.82 8.19
C LYS A 21 0.55 -8.36 8.16
N GLU A 22 -0.57 -8.89 7.69
CA GLU A 22 -0.81 -10.33 7.60
C GLU A 22 -0.43 -10.88 6.20
N ASP A 23 -0.49 -12.21 6.02
CA ASP A 23 -0.21 -12.90 4.75
C ASP A 23 -1.42 -12.90 3.79
N VAL A 24 -2.57 -12.42 4.26
CA VAL A 24 -3.83 -12.39 3.53
C VAL A 24 -4.50 -11.03 3.67
N LEU A 25 -5.00 -10.49 2.56
CA LEU A 25 -5.81 -9.29 2.51
C LEU A 25 -7.23 -9.59 3.02
N ILE A 26 -7.76 -8.70 3.87
CA ILE A 26 -9.08 -8.88 4.51
C ILE A 26 -9.20 -10.25 5.23
N PRO A 27 -8.45 -10.48 6.32
CA PRO A 27 -8.36 -11.79 6.99
C PRO A 27 -9.66 -12.23 7.70
N ARG A 28 -10.76 -11.49 7.54
CA ARG A 28 -12.08 -11.82 8.10
C ARG A 28 -12.85 -12.83 7.23
N PHE A 29 -12.46 -12.98 5.98
CA PHE A 29 -13.04 -13.95 5.06
C PHE A 29 -12.22 -15.24 5.05
N ASP A 30 -12.83 -16.31 4.55
CA ASP A 30 -12.11 -17.54 4.25
C ASP A 30 -11.02 -17.28 3.20
N LYS A 31 -9.96 -18.08 3.26
CA LYS A 31 -8.73 -17.85 2.49
C LYS A 31 -8.96 -17.82 0.97
N ASP A 32 -9.87 -18.64 0.47
CA ASP A 32 -10.28 -18.69 -0.93
C ASP A 32 -10.95 -17.39 -1.38
N ILE A 33 -11.89 -16.87 -0.58
CA ILE A 33 -12.55 -15.58 -0.83
C ILE A 33 -11.53 -14.45 -0.80
N SER A 34 -10.64 -14.43 0.21
CA SER A 34 -9.60 -13.40 0.30
C SER A 34 -8.65 -13.43 -0.90
N MET A 35 -8.27 -14.61 -1.40
CA MET A 35 -7.44 -14.73 -2.60
C MET A 35 -8.15 -14.21 -3.86
N GLU A 36 -9.45 -14.44 -4.00
CA GLU A 36 -10.22 -13.91 -5.12
C GLU A 36 -10.29 -12.38 -5.09
N ILE A 37 -10.50 -11.81 -3.90
CA ILE A 37 -10.46 -10.36 -3.69
C ILE A 37 -9.06 -9.80 -4.00
N GLU A 38 -8.00 -10.47 -3.57
CA GLU A 38 -6.62 -10.06 -3.89
C GLU A 38 -6.35 -10.01 -5.39
N ASN A 39 -6.82 -11.01 -6.14
CA ASN A 39 -6.66 -11.03 -7.59
C ASN A 39 -7.34 -9.81 -8.23
N ILE A 40 -8.57 -9.48 -7.81
CA ILE A 40 -9.31 -8.31 -8.31
C ILE A 40 -8.58 -7.00 -7.93
N VAL A 41 -8.15 -6.88 -6.67
CA VAL A 41 -7.49 -5.67 -6.16
C VAL A 41 -6.12 -5.44 -6.80
N SER A 42 -5.43 -6.52 -7.19
CA SER A 42 -4.11 -6.45 -7.82
C SER A 42 -4.10 -5.70 -9.16
N GLU A 43 -5.27 -5.51 -9.80
CA GLU A 43 -5.40 -4.75 -11.03
C GLU A 43 -5.17 -3.24 -10.83
N PHE A 44 -5.39 -2.71 -9.63
CA PHE A 44 -5.34 -1.27 -9.36
C PHE A 44 -4.49 -0.88 -8.14
N VAL A 45 -4.05 -1.83 -7.31
CA VAL A 45 -3.20 -1.55 -6.15
C VAL A 45 -2.11 -2.61 -6.01
N THR A 46 -0.89 -2.16 -5.70
CA THR A 46 0.18 -3.07 -5.28
C THR A 46 0.04 -3.37 -3.79
N VAL A 47 -0.14 -4.64 -3.44
CA VAL A 47 -0.23 -5.09 -2.05
C VAL A 47 1.09 -5.75 -1.64
N ILE A 48 1.72 -5.21 -0.59
CA ILE A 48 2.91 -5.77 0.05
C ILE A 48 2.45 -6.41 1.36
N LYS A 49 2.47 -7.75 1.41
CA LYS A 49 2.05 -8.56 2.54
C LYS A 49 3.17 -8.76 3.56
N GLU A 50 2.79 -9.15 4.77
CA GLU A 50 3.71 -9.34 5.90
C GLU A 50 4.64 -8.15 6.12
N GLY A 51 4.12 -6.97 5.79
CA GLY A 51 4.82 -5.70 5.80
C GLY A 51 4.71 -5.02 7.15
N LYS A 52 5.83 -4.58 7.69
CA LYS A 52 5.88 -3.79 8.92
C LYS A 52 6.60 -2.47 8.67
N ILE A 53 5.91 -1.36 8.89
CA ILE A 53 6.53 -0.03 8.90
C ILE A 53 7.54 0.02 10.06
N LEU A 54 8.78 0.33 9.72
CA LEU A 54 9.87 0.53 10.68
C LEU A 54 10.02 2.00 11.04
N LYS A 55 9.94 2.87 10.02
CA LYS A 55 10.13 4.31 10.21
C LYS A 55 9.46 5.11 9.11
N VAL A 56 8.95 6.29 9.46
CA VAL A 56 8.45 7.30 8.51
C VAL A 56 9.29 8.57 8.72
N ARG A 57 9.78 9.19 7.65
CA ARG A 57 10.60 10.41 7.70
C ARG A 57 10.16 11.38 6.62
N GLU A 58 10.22 12.67 6.90
CA GLU A 58 10.11 13.69 5.86
C GLU A 58 11.43 13.74 5.10
N ASN A 59 11.37 13.61 3.77
CA ASN A 59 12.49 13.87 2.90
C ASN A 59 12.31 15.23 2.24
N THR A 60 12.94 16.25 2.85
CA THR A 60 12.94 17.63 2.39
C THR A 60 14.00 17.92 1.33
N GLU A 61 14.87 16.95 1.03
CA GLU A 61 15.97 17.10 0.09
C GLU A 61 15.65 16.41 -1.24
N LEU A 62 15.88 17.13 -2.35
CA LEU A 62 16.04 16.59 -3.71
C LEU A 62 14.81 16.45 -4.63
N TYR A 63 13.99 17.50 -4.76
CA TYR A 63 13.42 17.78 -6.09
C TYR A 63 13.73 19.22 -6.51
N ARG A 64 14.87 19.36 -7.21
CA ARG A 64 15.27 20.47 -8.12
C ARG A 64 14.19 21.56 -8.31
N GLY A 65 14.03 22.44 -7.33
CA GLY A 65 13.21 23.65 -7.45
C GLY A 65 11.68 23.49 -7.34
N ARG A 66 11.15 22.37 -6.86
CA ARG A 66 9.73 22.26 -6.46
C ARG A 66 9.63 21.64 -5.07
N ASN A 67 9.22 22.44 -4.08
CA ASN A 67 8.86 21.93 -2.75
C ASN A 67 7.71 20.94 -2.91
N ARG A 68 8.01 19.64 -2.79
CA ARG A 68 7.01 18.62 -2.51
C ARG A 68 7.40 18.02 -1.17
N ASP A 69 6.48 18.04 -0.23
CA ASP A 69 6.62 17.33 1.03
C ASP A 69 6.53 15.83 0.71
N VAL A 70 7.68 15.17 0.61
CA VAL A 70 7.76 13.72 0.36
C VAL A 70 7.97 13.02 1.69
N LEU A 71 7.13 12.03 1.99
CA LEU A 71 7.33 11.11 3.11
C LEU A 71 8.03 9.84 2.61
N GLU A 72 9.16 9.51 3.24
CA GLU A 72 9.84 8.25 3.06
C GLU A 72 9.37 7.25 4.12
N VAL A 73 9.03 6.04 3.66
CA VAL A 73 8.60 4.95 4.52
C VAL A 73 9.59 3.80 4.40
N GLU A 74 10.25 3.49 5.51
CA GLU A 74 11.10 2.31 5.68
C GLU A 74 10.25 1.16 6.22
N TYR A 75 10.24 0.03 5.54
CA TYR A 75 9.46 -1.15 5.93
C TYR A 75 10.27 -2.44 5.81
N SER A 76 9.90 -3.46 6.60
CA SER A 76 10.41 -4.83 6.48
C SER A 76 9.33 -5.76 5.95
N ILE A 77 9.72 -6.75 5.14
CA ILE A 77 8.87 -7.86 4.74
C ILE A 77 9.38 -9.12 5.43
N ARG A 78 8.49 -9.91 6.05
CA ARG A 78 8.83 -11.27 6.50
C ARG A 78 8.77 -12.20 5.29
N LYS A 79 9.86 -12.93 5.01
CA LYS A 79 9.92 -13.95 3.96
C LYS A 79 9.53 -15.33 4.48
#